data_AF-A0A495A9Q2-F1
#
_entry.id   AF-A0A495A9Q2-F1
#
_cell.length_a   1.000
_cell.length_b   1.000
_cell.length_c   1.000
_cell.angle_alpha   90.00
_cell.angle_beta   90.00
_cell.angle_gamma   90.00
#
_symmetry.space_group_name_H-M   'P 1'
#
loop_
_entity.id
_entity.type
_entity.pdbx_description
1 polymer ?
#
loop_
_entity_poly.entity_id
_entity_poly.type
_entity_poly.pdbx_seq_one_letter_code
_entity_poly.pdbx_strand_id
1 'polypeptide(L)'
;MATLTAVSACTATGCAFNDNGCTAPAITVGGQGSAASCTTFISLDARGGLPTANGQVGACQRLECAHNKDLMCTASSIEVTADADCGSYEAK
;
A
#
# COMPACT_ATOMS: atom_id res chain seq x y z
N MET A 1 -20.43 6.66 1.42
CA MET A 1 -19.33 6.47 0.44
C MET A 1 -18.27 5.62 1.13
N ALA A 2 -17.84 4.51 0.53
CA ALA A 2 -16.75 3.72 1.10
C ALA A 2 -15.45 4.54 0.94
N THR A 3 -14.87 4.97 2.05
CA THR A 3 -13.55 5.59 2.08
C THR A 3 -12.51 4.48 1.97
N LEU A 4 -11.69 4.49 0.92
CA LEU A 4 -10.55 3.56 0.82
C LEU A 4 -9.55 3.85 1.93
N THR A 5 -8.89 2.81 2.43
CA THR A 5 -7.86 2.94 3.47
C THR A 5 -6.70 3.80 2.96
N ALA A 6 -6.34 4.84 3.70
CA ALA A 6 -5.23 5.70 3.34
C ALA A 6 -3.86 5.03 3.57
N VAL A 7 -2.89 5.36 2.73
CA VAL A 7 -1.47 5.09 2.99
C VAL A 7 -0.90 6.28 3.73
N SER A 8 -0.80 6.20 5.05
CA SER A 8 -0.38 7.32 5.91
C SER A 8 1.12 7.62 5.81
N ALA A 9 1.92 6.62 5.48
CA ALA A 9 3.36 6.77 5.26
C ALA A 9 3.87 5.78 4.21
N CYS A 10 4.89 6.18 3.45
CA CYS A 10 5.62 5.30 2.54
C CYS A 10 7.12 5.57 2.69
N THR A 11 7.87 4.54 3.10
CA THR A 11 9.31 4.63 3.38
C THR A 11 10.16 3.87 2.35
N ALA A 12 9.53 3.23 1.35
CA ALA A 12 10.20 2.60 0.23
C ALA A 12 10.84 3.64 -0.69
N THR A 13 12.08 4.07 -0.40
CA THR A 13 12.78 5.13 -1.15
C THR A 13 13.11 4.75 -2.59
N GLY A 14 13.18 3.46 -2.91
CA GLY A 14 13.35 2.96 -4.28
C GLY A 14 12.07 2.97 -5.13
N CYS A 15 10.91 3.35 -4.56
CA CYS A 15 9.64 3.35 -5.28
C CYS A 15 9.42 4.66 -6.03
N ALA A 16 9.10 4.59 -7.33
CA ALA A 16 8.81 5.75 -8.18
C ALA A 16 7.59 6.57 -7.70
N PHE A 17 6.67 5.94 -6.95
CA PHE A 17 5.49 6.57 -6.35
C PHE A 17 5.72 7.07 -4.92
N ASN A 18 6.92 6.92 -4.37
CA ASN A 18 7.22 7.52 -3.08
C ASN A 18 7.79 8.92 -3.31
N ASP A 19 6.98 9.96 -3.20
CA ASP A 19 7.40 11.37 -3.24
C ASP A 19 6.81 12.13 -2.06
N ASN A 20 7.63 12.23 -0.99
CA ASN A 20 7.20 12.71 0.33
C ASN A 20 5.97 11.96 0.86
N GLY A 21 5.88 10.66 0.56
CA GLY A 21 4.73 9.80 0.83
C GLY A 21 4.23 9.10 -0.44
N CYS A 22 3.18 8.30 -0.31
CA CYS A 22 2.65 7.53 -1.43
C CYS A 22 1.83 8.43 -2.37
N THR A 23 2.29 8.61 -3.61
CA THR A 23 1.58 9.34 -4.68
C THR A 23 0.81 8.41 -5.62
N ALA A 24 0.92 7.09 -5.49
CA ALA A 24 0.11 6.17 -6.26
C ALA A 24 -1.38 6.36 -5.90
N PRO A 25 -2.29 6.58 -6.86
CA PRO A 25 -3.70 6.85 -6.55
C PRO A 25 -4.39 5.70 -5.82
N ALA A 26 -4.00 4.47 -6.15
CA ALA A 26 -4.44 3.26 -5.50
C ALA A 26 -3.32 2.22 -5.56
N ILE A 27 -2.96 1.64 -4.42
CA ILE A 27 -2.01 0.55 -4.31
C ILE A 27 -2.73 -0.79 -4.09
N THR A 28 -2.04 -1.87 -4.44
CA THR A 28 -2.48 -3.23 -4.16
C THR A 28 -1.56 -3.87 -3.13
N VAL A 29 -2.13 -4.28 -1.99
CA VAL A 29 -1.44 -5.09 -0.98
C VAL A 29 -1.59 -6.56 -1.35
N GLY A 30 -0.47 -7.24 -1.60
CA GLY A 30 -0.40 -8.63 -2.02
C GLY A 30 0.81 -9.32 -1.41
N GLY A 31 1.57 -10.09 -2.19
CA GLY A 31 2.75 -10.82 -1.72
C GLY A 31 2.49 -12.29 -1.40
N GLN A 32 3.54 -12.98 -0.96
CA GLN A 32 3.55 -14.43 -0.71
C GLN A 32 4.18 -14.73 0.66
N GLY A 33 3.98 -15.95 1.16
CA GLY A 33 4.54 -16.37 2.44
C GLY A 33 4.02 -15.51 3.59
N SER A 34 4.88 -15.16 4.54
CA SER A 34 4.48 -14.44 5.76
C SER A 34 4.45 -12.91 5.62
N ALA A 35 4.91 -12.34 4.51
CA ALA A 35 5.02 -10.89 4.32
C ALA A 35 4.03 -10.38 3.28
N ALA A 36 3.25 -9.34 3.60
CA ALA A 36 2.36 -8.69 2.63
C ALA A 36 3.02 -7.45 2.03
N SER A 37 3.11 -7.40 0.71
CA SER A 37 3.88 -6.36 0.00
C SER A 37 2.98 -5.45 -0.83
N CYS A 38 3.38 -4.19 -0.97
CA CYS A 38 2.82 -3.25 -1.94
C CYS A 38 3.24 -3.67 -3.35
N THR A 39 2.37 -4.40 -4.04
CA THR A 39 2.62 -4.91 -5.40
C THR A 39 2.60 -3.81 -6.47
N THR A 40 2.21 -2.60 -6.09
CA THR A 40 2.30 -1.38 -6.91
C THR A 40 3.70 -0.77 -6.90
N PHE A 41 4.60 -1.28 -6.04
CA PHE A 41 6.00 -0.88 -6.05
C PHE A 41 6.59 -0.98 -7.45
N ILE A 42 7.26 0.08 -7.88
CA ILE A 42 7.96 0.11 -9.15
C ILE A 42 9.27 0.87 -8.96
N SER A 43 10.38 0.24 -9.36
CA SER A 43 11.73 0.83 -9.28
C SER A 43 12.08 1.41 -10.66
N LEU A 44 11.91 2.72 -10.79
CA LEU A 44 12.23 3.49 -12.00
C LEU A 44 12.95 4.78 -11.63
N ASP A 45 13.82 5.24 -12.52
CA ASP A 45 14.47 6.56 -12.42
C ASP A 45 13.54 7.68 -12.92
N ALA A 46 12.29 7.65 -12.45
CA ALA A 46 11.26 8.63 -12.74
C ALA A 46 10.31 8.73 -11.55
N ARG A 47 9.68 9.89 -11.36
CA ARG A 47 8.64 10.08 -10.33
C ARG A 47 7.28 10.19 -10.99
N GLY A 48 6.32 9.45 -10.44
CA GLY A 48 4.96 9.38 -10.98
C GLY A 48 3.92 9.54 -9.89
N GLY A 49 2.65 9.49 -10.31
CA GLY A 49 1.50 9.54 -9.41
C GLY A 49 0.84 10.91 -9.33
N LEU A 50 0.09 11.09 -8.26
CA LEU A 50 -0.66 12.30 -7.93
C LEU A 50 0.29 13.46 -7.53
N PRO A 51 -0.15 14.73 -7.67
CA PRO A 51 0.62 15.89 -7.25
C PRO A 51 0.79 16.01 -5.72
N THR A 52 0.02 15.23 -4.95
CA THR A 52 0.11 15.16 -3.48
C THR A 52 0.14 13.71 -3.03
N ALA A 53 0.85 13.44 -1.94
CA ALA A 53 0.92 12.12 -1.32
C ALA A 53 -0.41 11.76 -0.64
N ASN A 54 -1.37 11.28 -1.43
CA ASN A 54 -2.70 10.85 -0.98
C ASN A 54 -3.02 9.44 -1.50
N GLY A 55 -2.05 8.55 -1.38
CA GLY A 55 -2.22 7.16 -1.80
C GLY A 55 -3.18 6.39 -0.92
N GLN A 56 -3.87 5.43 -1.52
CA GLN A 56 -4.91 4.63 -0.88
C GLN A 56 -4.74 3.15 -1.23
N VAL A 57 -5.27 2.25 -0.42
CA VAL A 57 -5.34 0.82 -0.74
C VAL A 57 -6.56 0.59 -1.63
N GLY A 58 -6.33 0.31 -2.91
CA GLY A 58 -7.39 -0.03 -3.85
C GLY A 58 -7.82 -1.50 -3.74
N ALA A 59 -6.88 -2.39 -3.42
CA ALA A 59 -7.16 -3.81 -3.23
C ALA A 59 -6.22 -4.45 -2.21
N CYS A 60 -6.76 -5.38 -1.41
CA CYS A 60 -6.00 -6.31 -0.59
C CYS A 60 -6.19 -7.73 -1.14
N GLN A 61 -5.14 -8.32 -1.69
CA GLN A 61 -5.14 -9.67 -2.27
C GLN A 61 -4.79 -10.76 -1.25
N ARG A 62 -4.44 -10.38 -0.02
CA ARG A 62 -4.13 -11.29 1.10
C ARG A 62 -5.41 -11.75 1.76
N LEU A 63 -5.94 -12.90 1.35
CA LEU A 63 -7.21 -13.44 1.83
C LEU A 63 -7.18 -13.76 3.33
N GLU A 64 -6.00 -14.13 3.81
CA GLU A 64 -5.67 -14.40 5.20
C GLU A 64 -5.50 -13.13 6.05
N CYS A 65 -5.47 -11.92 5.45
CA CYS A 65 -5.32 -10.68 6.20
C CYS A 65 -6.58 -10.37 7.04
N ALA A 66 -6.39 -10.04 8.32
CA ALA A 66 -7.42 -9.66 9.28
C ALA A 66 -8.21 -8.44 8.82
N HIS A 67 -7.56 -7.51 8.11
CA HIS A 67 -8.18 -6.30 7.56
C HIS A 67 -8.77 -6.50 6.16
N ASN A 68 -8.72 -7.70 5.58
CA ASN A 68 -9.31 -7.96 4.28
C ASN A 68 -10.78 -8.36 4.41
N LYS A 69 -11.66 -7.50 3.87
CA LYS A 69 -13.08 -7.77 3.64
C LYS A 69 -13.38 -7.58 2.16
N ASP A 70 -13.71 -8.67 1.47
CA ASP A 70 -14.13 -8.64 0.06
C ASP A 70 -13.13 -7.92 -0.86
N LEU A 71 -11.82 -8.18 -0.63
CA LEU A 71 -10.68 -7.54 -1.29
C LEU A 71 -10.48 -6.05 -0.96
N MET A 72 -11.24 -5.51 -0.02
CA MET A 72 -11.07 -4.16 0.50
C MET A 72 -10.33 -4.20 1.84
N CYS A 73 -9.38 -3.28 2.01
CA CYS A 73 -8.74 -3.07 3.31
C CYS A 73 -9.70 -2.32 4.25
N THR A 74 -9.80 -2.78 5.50
CA THR A 74 -10.64 -2.16 6.53
C THR A 74 -9.82 -1.52 7.65
N ALA A 75 -8.49 -1.50 7.54
CA ALA A 75 -7.64 -0.76 8.47
C ALA A 75 -7.93 0.75 8.37
N SER A 76 -7.72 1.49 9.46
CA SER A 76 -7.90 2.95 9.47
C SER A 76 -6.91 3.66 8.54
N SER A 77 -5.68 3.17 8.50
CA SER A 77 -4.60 3.56 7.59
C SER A 77 -3.57 2.45 7.55
N ILE A 78 -2.69 2.47 6.55
CA ILE A 78 -1.52 1.60 6.51
C ILE A 78 -0.24 2.38 6.26
N GLU A 79 0.88 1.76 6.63
CA GLU A 79 2.22 2.23 6.27
C GLU A 79 2.87 1.26 5.29
N VAL A 80 3.60 1.80 4.32
CA VAL A 80 4.48 1.02 3.43
C VAL A 80 5.91 1.16 3.94
N THR A 81 6.54 0.04 4.30
CA THR A 81 7.89 -0.02 4.87
C THR A 81 8.97 0.21 3.80
N ALA A 82 10.24 0.27 4.22
CA ALA A 82 11.38 0.44 3.33
C ALA A 82 11.49 -0.69 2.29
N ASP A 83 11.12 -1.91 2.69
CA ASP A 83 11.10 -3.11 1.85
C ASP A 83 9.83 -3.20 0.99
N ALA A 84 9.04 -2.13 0.93
CA ALA A 84 7.75 -2.06 0.27
C ALA A 84 6.70 -3.02 0.85
N ASP A 85 6.81 -3.39 2.13
CA ASP A 85 5.81 -4.20 2.82
C ASP A 85 4.70 -3.35 3.46
N CYS A 86 3.51 -3.94 3.60
CA CYS A 86 2.40 -3.37 4.35
C CYS A 86 2.65 -3.56 5.85
N GLY A 87 3.02 -2.49 6.55
CA GLY A 87 3.31 -2.50 7.99
C GLY A 87 2.09 -2.77 8.88
N SER A 88 0.88 -2.71 8.31
CA SER A 88 -0.38 -3.02 9.00
C SER A 88 -0.92 -4.39 8.65
N TYR A 89 -0.11 -5.27 8.04
CA TYR A 89 -0.53 -6.63 7.77
C TYR A 89 -0.62 -7.45 9.06
N GLU A 90 -1.77 -8.10 9.24
CA GLU A 90 -2.03 -9.04 10.32
C GLU A 90 -2.75 -10.25 9.72
N ALA A 91 -2.27 -11.47 9.98
CA ALA A 91 -2.96 -12.68 9.55
C ALA A 91 -4.06 -13.09 10.55
N LYS A 92 -5.14 -13.69 10.05
CA LYS A 92 -6.25 -14.25 10.86
C LYS A 92 -5.88 -15.55 11.57
#